data_AF-A0A4R6T7V2-F1
#
_entry.id   AF-A0A4R6T7V2-F1
#
_cell.length_a   1.000
_cell.length_b   1.000
_cell.length_c   1.000
_cell.angle_alpha   90.00
_cell.angle_beta   90.00
_cell.angle_gamma   90.00
#
_symmetry.space_group_name_H-M   'P 1'
#
loop_
_entity.id
_entity.type
_entity.pdbx_description
1 polymer ?
#
loop_
_entity_poly.entity_id
_entity_poly.type
_entity_poly.pdbx_seq_one_letter_code
_entity_poly.pdbx_strand_id
1 'polypeptide(L)'
;MYYRFGKAFYYLSILAFIFFLLYFYSALPDQVGVGFDSNGDLARTWSRDAFFYGMIGGFIILNFVVLFPPKSLETKSNKKLHRIFPVGDSYRDYFLTWFYSFGGILNLSLGLLVFYIHSINNQEVIAASEFNFWFYLMPVLLLVWVVGLFLLFIGKFKSVQRS
;
A
#
# COMPACT_ATOMS: atom_id res chain seq x y z
N MET A 1 -17.45 6.91 11.27
CA MET A 1 -17.16 5.50 11.71
C MET A 1 -16.23 4.78 10.73
N TYR A 2 -16.48 4.89 9.42
CA TYR A 2 -15.63 4.32 8.35
C TYR A 2 -14.15 4.71 8.42
N TYR A 3 -13.88 5.95 8.84
CA TYR A 3 -12.53 6.46 9.01
C TYR A 3 -11.67 5.64 9.99
N ARG A 4 -12.28 5.11 11.06
CA ARG A 4 -11.58 4.26 12.03
C ARG A 4 -11.18 2.93 11.42
N PHE A 5 -12.04 2.37 10.55
CA PHE A 5 -11.74 1.15 9.81
C PHE A 5 -10.60 1.37 8.83
N GLY A 6 -10.63 2.46 8.03
CA GLY A 6 -9.53 2.80 7.13
C GLY A 6 -8.19 2.91 7.86
N LYS A 7 -8.18 3.58 9.02
CA LYS A 7 -7.00 3.65 9.89
C LYS A 7 -6.55 2.29 10.40
N ALA A 8 -7.46 1.46 10.89
CA ALA A 8 -7.13 0.13 11.39
C ALA A 8 -6.49 -0.72 10.29
N PHE A 9 -7.09 -0.73 9.09
CA PHE A 9 -6.54 -1.43 7.93
C PHE A 9 -5.13 -0.92 7.57
N TYR A 10 -4.96 0.40 7.54
CA TYR A 10 -3.64 1.03 7.32
C TYR A 10 -2.61 0.57 8.35
N TYR A 11 -2.89 0.69 9.66
CA TYR A 11 -1.91 0.33 10.68
C TYR A 11 -1.64 -1.18 10.75
N LEU A 12 -2.66 -2.01 10.55
CA LEU A 12 -2.49 -3.47 10.46
C LEU A 12 -1.63 -3.86 9.26
N SER A 13 -1.81 -3.19 8.11
CA SER A 13 -0.97 -3.43 6.93
C SER A 13 0.49 -3.05 7.15
N ILE A 14 0.77 -2.00 7.94
CA ILE A 14 2.14 -1.64 8.35
C ILE A 14 2.75 -2.76 9.18
N LEU A 15 2.02 -3.23 10.20
CA LEU A 15 2.50 -4.30 11.08
C LEU A 15 2.75 -5.58 10.29
N ALA A 16 1.84 -5.94 9.38
CA ALA A 16 2.00 -7.08 8.49
C ALA A 16 3.22 -6.93 7.58
N PHE A 17 3.43 -5.75 6.98
CA PHE A 17 4.62 -5.48 6.17
C PHE A 17 5.92 -5.62 6.98
N ILE A 18 6.00 -5.01 8.15
CA ILE A 18 7.19 -5.08 9.01
C ILE A 18 7.46 -6.53 9.43
N PHE A 19 6.40 -7.26 9.82
CA PHE A 19 6.51 -8.68 10.17
C PHE A 19 7.07 -9.50 9.01
N PHE A 20 6.50 -9.37 7.81
CA PHE A 20 6.99 -10.07 6.63
C PHE A 20 8.42 -9.67 6.26
N LEU A 21 8.74 -8.38 6.31
CA LEU A 21 10.08 -7.91 6.00
C LEU A 21 11.14 -8.51 6.92
N LEU A 22 10.88 -8.52 8.23
CA LEU A 22 11.81 -9.10 9.21
C LEU A 22 11.90 -10.63 9.08
N TYR A 23 10.75 -11.30 8.94
CA TYR A 23 10.69 -12.75 8.84
C TYR A 23 11.42 -13.26 7.58
N PHE A 24 11.19 -12.62 6.43
CA PHE A 24 11.83 -13.04 5.19
C PHE A 24 13.29 -12.60 5.12
N TYR A 25 13.66 -11.46 5.72
CA TYR A 25 15.06 -11.05 5.82
C TYR A 25 15.92 -12.13 6.50
N SER A 26 15.46 -12.73 7.60
CA SER A 26 16.25 -13.78 8.27
C SER A 26 16.35 -15.08 7.48
N ALA A 27 15.51 -15.27 6.47
CA ALA A 27 15.47 -16.46 5.62
C ALA A 27 15.95 -16.21 4.18
N LEU A 28 16.54 -15.05 3.89
CA LEU A 28 17.09 -14.73 2.58
C LEU A 28 18.59 -15.08 2.51
N PRO A 29 19.07 -15.62 1.36
CA PRO A 29 20.49 -15.79 1.09
C PRO A 29 21.21 -14.44 1.02
N ASP A 30 22.55 -14.46 1.11
CA ASP A 30 23.36 -13.22 1.10
C ASP A 30 23.22 -12.42 -0.19
N GLN A 31 22.99 -13.11 -1.32
CA GLN A 31 22.63 -12.51 -2.60
C GLN A 31 21.19 -12.87 -2.97
N VAL A 32 20.40 -11.85 -3.30
CA VAL A 32 18.98 -11.96 -3.61
C VAL A 32 18.78 -11.62 -5.08
N GLY A 33 18.27 -12.56 -5.86
CA GLY A 33 17.82 -12.30 -7.23
C GLY A 33 16.52 -11.50 -7.21
N VAL A 34 16.49 -10.36 -7.91
CA VAL A 34 15.29 -9.51 -8.02
C VAL A 34 14.59 -9.60 -9.37
N GLY A 35 15.06 -10.48 -10.26
CA GLY A 35 14.43 -10.76 -11.55
C GLY A 35 14.95 -12.05 -12.17
N PHE A 36 14.42 -12.36 -13.36
CA PHE A 36 14.83 -13.51 -14.15
C PHE A 36 15.47 -13.04 -15.47
N ASP A 37 16.47 -13.77 -15.97
CA ASP A 37 17.00 -13.59 -17.32
C ASP A 37 16.09 -14.30 -18.35
N SER A 38 16.36 -14.04 -19.63
CA SER A 38 15.88 -14.76 -20.80
C SER A 38 16.01 -16.29 -20.72
N ASN A 39 16.97 -16.80 -19.93
CA ASN A 39 17.16 -18.23 -19.70
C ASN A 39 16.38 -18.79 -18.49
N GLY A 40 15.66 -17.95 -17.75
CA GLY A 40 14.92 -18.34 -16.54
C GLY A 40 15.77 -18.38 -15.26
N ASP A 41 17.07 -18.09 -15.35
CA ASP A 41 17.96 -17.95 -14.19
C ASP A 41 17.70 -16.63 -13.45
N LEU A 42 17.94 -16.62 -12.14
CA LEU A 42 17.88 -15.38 -11.35
C LEU A 42 18.94 -14.38 -11.85
N ALA A 43 18.47 -13.26 -12.37
CA ALA A 43 19.29 -12.16 -12.87
C ALA A 43 19.14 -10.93 -11.97
N ARG A 44 20.15 -10.05 -12.03
CA ARG A 44 20.27 -8.86 -11.17
C ARG A 44 20.23 -9.25 -9.69
N THR A 45 21.37 -9.69 -9.17
CA THR A 45 21.51 -10.00 -7.75
C THR A 45 21.82 -8.73 -6.97
N TRP A 46 21.12 -8.54 -5.86
CA TRP A 46 21.39 -7.50 -4.88
C TRP A 46 21.90 -8.16 -3.60
N SER A 47 22.67 -7.44 -2.77
CA SER A 47 22.92 -7.94 -1.43
C SER A 47 21.63 -7.93 -0.61
N ARG A 48 21.46 -8.93 0.27
CA ARG A 48 20.32 -9.01 1.19
C ARG A 48 20.09 -7.70 1.93
N ASP A 49 21.17 -7.10 2.42
CA ASP A 49 21.13 -5.85 3.18
C ASP A 49 20.66 -4.68 2.32
N ALA A 50 21.14 -4.59 1.07
CA ALA A 50 20.68 -3.54 0.14
C ALA A 50 19.19 -3.68 -0.18
N PHE A 51 18.71 -4.92 -0.39
CA PHE A 51 17.28 -5.17 -0.58
C PHE A 51 16.47 -4.76 0.66
N PHE A 52 16.89 -5.19 1.85
CA PHE A 52 16.21 -4.90 3.11
C PHE A 52 16.11 -3.39 3.38
N TYR A 53 17.24 -2.67 3.35
CA TYR A 53 17.26 -1.24 3.58
C TYR A 53 16.57 -0.45 2.46
N GLY A 54 16.63 -0.94 1.21
CA GLY A 54 15.87 -0.40 0.10
C GLY A 54 14.36 -0.48 0.34
N MET A 55 13.87 -1.63 0.82
CA MET A 55 12.46 -1.82 1.16
C MET A 55 12.03 -0.94 2.34
N ILE A 56 12.87 -0.76 3.37
CA ILE A 56 12.60 0.17 4.47
C ILE A 56 12.50 1.60 3.94
N GLY A 57 13.47 2.04 3.13
CA GLY A 57 13.48 3.39 2.55
C GLY A 57 12.25 3.66 1.70
N GLY A 58 11.93 2.73 0.79
CA GLY A 58 10.72 2.80 -0.03
C GLY A 58 9.44 2.84 0.81
N PHE A 59 9.33 1.97 1.82
CA PHE A 59 8.20 1.94 2.74
C PHE A 59 7.99 3.27 3.45
N ILE A 60 9.06 3.87 4.02
CA ILE A 60 8.98 5.15 4.72
C ILE A 60 8.53 6.26 3.77
N ILE A 61 9.16 6.38 2.60
CA ILE A 61 8.83 7.42 1.61
C ILE A 61 7.38 7.30 1.16
N LEU A 62 6.94 6.09 0.79
CA LEU A 62 5.59 5.87 0.30
C LEU A 62 4.54 6.14 1.39
N ASN A 63 4.75 5.66 2.62
CA ASN A 63 3.82 5.92 3.72
C ASN A 63 3.78 7.40 4.11
N PHE A 64 4.91 8.11 4.02
CA PHE A 64 4.94 9.56 4.21
C PHE A 64 4.05 10.28 3.19
N VAL A 65 4.21 9.96 1.90
CA VAL A 65 3.39 10.53 0.82
C VAL A 65 1.91 10.23 1.03
N VAL A 66 1.57 8.99 1.41
CA VAL A 66 0.18 8.58 1.63
C VAL A 66 -0.44 9.27 2.85
N LEU A 67 0.30 9.42 3.95
CA LEU A 67 -0.22 10.03 5.17
C LEU A 67 -0.36 11.54 5.09
N PHE A 68 0.39 12.20 4.21
CA PHE A 68 0.43 13.66 4.15
C PHE A 68 -0.96 14.29 3.89
N PRO A 69 -1.72 13.92 2.83
CA PRO A 69 -3.05 14.46 2.58
C PRO A 69 -4.07 14.24 3.72
N PRO A 70 -4.31 13.02 4.24
CA PRO A 70 -5.29 12.81 5.31
C PRO A 70 -4.88 13.51 6.60
N LYS A 71 -3.58 13.52 6.94
CA LYS A 71 -3.10 14.24 8.13
C LYS A 71 -3.25 15.74 8.00
N SER A 72 -2.99 16.31 6.83
CA SER A 72 -3.19 17.73 6.56
C SER A 72 -4.67 18.15 6.71
N LEU A 73 -5.59 17.26 6.34
CA LEU A 73 -7.04 17.46 6.53
C LEU A 73 -7.49 17.29 7.98
N GLU A 74 -6.86 16.40 8.75
CA GLU A 74 -7.13 16.21 10.18
C GLU A 74 -6.67 17.42 11.00
N THR A 75 -5.45 17.91 10.76
CA THR A 75 -4.80 18.98 11.54
C THR A 75 -5.19 20.39 11.10
N LYS A 76 -6.09 20.53 10.10
CA LYS A 76 -6.49 21.82 9.50
C LYS A 76 -5.32 22.63 8.91
N SER A 77 -4.19 21.98 8.63
CA SER A 77 -2.99 22.62 8.11
C SER A 77 -3.22 23.19 6.70
N ASN A 78 -4.04 22.51 5.87
CA ASN A 78 -4.35 22.97 4.52
C ASN A 78 -5.75 23.62 4.44
N LYS A 79 -5.79 24.96 4.39
CA LYS A 79 -7.02 25.76 4.29
C LYS A 79 -7.86 25.45 3.05
N LYS A 80 -7.23 25.12 1.91
CA LYS A 80 -7.96 24.79 0.66
C LYS A 80 -8.69 23.47 0.79
N LEU A 81 -8.02 22.45 1.32
CA LEU A 81 -8.60 21.12 1.49
C LEU A 81 -9.73 21.15 2.54
N HIS A 82 -9.57 21.95 3.59
CA HIS A 82 -10.61 22.14 4.60
C HIS A 82 -11.85 22.88 4.08
N ARG A 83 -11.70 23.73 3.07
CA ARG A 83 -12.83 24.38 2.39
C ARG A 83 -13.68 23.38 1.60
N ILE A 84 -13.05 22.36 1.03
CA ILE A 84 -13.74 21.32 0.24
C ILE A 84 -14.40 20.29 1.16
N PHE A 85 -13.71 19.90 2.25
CA PHE A 85 -14.17 18.92 3.23
C PHE A 85 -14.14 19.52 4.65
N PRO A 86 -15.13 20.35 5.03
CA PRO A 86 -15.18 21.01 6.33
C PRO A 86 -15.44 20.03 7.48
N VAL A 87 -15.19 20.46 8.73
CA VAL A 87 -15.55 19.67 9.92
C VAL A 87 -17.07 19.51 9.98
N GLY A 88 -17.55 18.28 10.20
CA GLY A 88 -18.98 17.97 10.25
C GLY A 88 -19.55 17.47 8.91
N ASP A 89 -18.79 17.58 7.81
CA ASP A 89 -19.18 17.00 6.52
C ASP A 89 -19.07 15.47 6.54
N SER A 90 -20.15 14.78 6.18
CA SER A 90 -20.18 13.32 6.07
C SER A 90 -19.19 12.78 5.02
N TYR A 91 -18.89 13.56 3.97
CA TYR A 91 -17.91 13.20 2.94
C TYR A 91 -16.47 13.28 3.41
N ARG A 92 -16.19 14.04 4.48
CA ARG A 92 -14.85 14.11 5.06
C ARG A 92 -14.41 12.74 5.58
N ASP A 93 -15.31 12.03 6.28
CA ASP A 93 -15.03 10.69 6.82
C ASP A 93 -14.73 9.69 5.71
N TYR A 94 -15.50 9.72 4.62
CA TYR A 94 -15.28 8.84 3.46
C TYR A 94 -13.96 9.15 2.74
N PHE A 95 -13.64 10.43 2.54
CA PHE A 95 -12.41 10.85 1.90
C PHE A 95 -11.16 10.47 2.71
N LEU A 96 -11.21 10.64 4.03
CA LEU A 96 -10.14 10.16 4.90
C LEU A 96 -10.01 8.64 4.82
N THR A 97 -11.12 7.90 4.86
CA THR A 97 -11.13 6.43 4.72
C THR A 97 -10.48 5.99 3.41
N TRP A 98 -10.80 6.67 2.30
CA TRP A 98 -10.26 6.39 0.98
C TRP A 98 -8.74 6.60 0.90
N PHE A 99 -8.21 7.64 1.55
CA PHE A 99 -6.76 7.83 1.64
C PHE A 99 -6.07 6.77 2.50
N TYR A 100 -6.64 6.43 3.65
CA TYR A 100 -6.07 5.39 4.50
C TYR A 100 -6.13 4.00 3.86
N SER A 101 -7.19 3.70 3.09
CA SER A 101 -7.27 2.43 2.35
C SER A 101 -6.21 2.33 1.25
N PHE A 102 -5.85 3.44 0.60
CA PHE A 102 -4.72 3.47 -0.34
C PHE A 102 -3.42 3.01 0.33
N GLY A 103 -3.12 3.56 1.50
CA GLY A 103 -1.92 3.17 2.25
C GLY A 103 -1.93 1.71 2.64
N GLY A 104 -3.09 1.17 3.00
CA GLY A 104 -3.24 -0.26 3.25
C GLY A 104 -2.95 -1.12 2.03
N ILE A 105 -3.51 -0.78 0.87
CA ILE A 105 -3.23 -1.49 -0.40
C ILE A 105 -1.75 -1.41 -0.76
N LEU A 106 -1.13 -0.25 -0.59
CA LEU A 106 0.28 -0.03 -0.86
C LEU A 106 1.17 -0.90 0.04
N ASN A 107 0.90 -0.93 1.34
CA ASN A 107 1.66 -1.74 2.29
C ASN A 107 1.49 -3.24 2.06
N LEU A 108 0.28 -3.68 1.70
CA LEU A 108 0.05 -5.06 1.26
C LEU A 108 0.83 -5.38 -0.01
N SER A 109 0.88 -4.46 -0.98
CA SER A 109 1.64 -4.64 -2.21
C SER A 109 3.14 -4.75 -1.94
N LEU A 110 3.68 -3.95 -1.02
CA LEU A 110 5.06 -4.07 -0.57
C LEU A 110 5.31 -5.39 0.17
N GLY A 111 4.40 -5.81 1.04
CA GLY A 111 4.51 -7.09 1.74
C GLY A 111 4.51 -8.28 0.77
N LEU A 112 3.63 -8.23 -0.23
CA LEU A 112 3.57 -9.22 -1.30
C LEU A 112 4.86 -9.25 -2.13
N LEU A 113 5.45 -8.08 -2.42
CA LEU A 113 6.74 -7.99 -3.11
C LEU A 113 7.84 -8.68 -2.32
N VAL A 114 7.96 -8.40 -1.01
CA VAL A 114 8.96 -9.09 -0.15
C VAL A 114 8.72 -10.59 -0.16
N PHE A 115 7.47 -11.02 -0.02
CA PHE A 115 7.13 -12.44 0.00
C PHE A 115 7.46 -13.12 -1.35
N TYR A 116 7.16 -12.47 -2.45
CA TYR A 116 7.50 -12.98 -3.78
C TYR A 116 9.02 -13.13 -3.95
N ILE A 117 9.79 -12.11 -3.57
CA ILE A 117 11.26 -12.17 -3.61
C ILE A 117 11.78 -13.32 -2.74
N HIS A 118 11.21 -13.52 -1.56
CA HIS A 118 11.58 -14.66 -0.73
C HIS A 118 11.30 -16.01 -1.41
N SER A 119 10.12 -16.18 -2.02
CA SER A 119 9.74 -17.42 -2.69
C SER A 119 10.64 -17.75 -3.88
N ILE A 120 10.95 -16.78 -4.75
CA ILE A 120 11.79 -17.06 -5.93
C ILE A 120 13.25 -17.34 -5.58
N ASN A 121 13.73 -16.87 -4.43
CA ASN A 121 15.07 -17.14 -3.92
C ASN A 121 15.16 -18.40 -3.05
N ASN A 122 14.01 -18.96 -2.62
CA ASN A 122 13.90 -20.16 -1.80
C ASN A 122 12.86 -21.12 -2.42
N GLN A 123 13.12 -21.56 -3.65
CA GLN A 123 12.17 -22.32 -4.48
C GLN A 123 11.75 -23.68 -3.91
N GLU A 124 12.37 -24.15 -2.83
CA GLU A 124 12.00 -25.41 -2.17
C GLU A 124 10.66 -25.33 -1.41
N VAL A 125 10.13 -24.13 -1.14
CA VAL A 125 8.98 -23.96 -0.23
C VAL A 125 7.67 -23.60 -0.96
N ILE A 126 7.70 -22.69 -1.93
CA ILE A 126 6.49 -22.20 -2.63
C ILE A 126 6.82 -21.91 -4.10
N ALA A 127 6.02 -22.46 -5.02
CA ALA A 127 6.14 -22.18 -6.45
C ALA A 127 5.67 -20.75 -6.77
N ALA A 128 6.38 -20.07 -7.68
CA ALA A 128 6.04 -18.71 -8.10
C ALA A 128 4.61 -18.59 -8.70
N SER A 129 4.07 -19.67 -9.27
CA SER A 129 2.71 -19.73 -9.81
C SER A 129 1.62 -19.51 -8.76
N GLU A 130 1.89 -19.78 -7.48
CA GLU A 130 0.95 -19.56 -6.37
C GLU A 130 0.71 -18.06 -6.11
N PHE A 131 1.58 -17.18 -6.62
CA PHE A 131 1.43 -15.73 -6.48
C PHE A 131 0.47 -15.12 -7.51
N ASN A 132 0.04 -15.88 -8.52
CA ASN A 132 -0.84 -15.38 -9.59
C ASN A 132 -2.11 -14.73 -9.03
N PHE A 133 -2.77 -15.36 -8.05
CA PHE A 133 -3.95 -14.79 -7.42
C PHE A 133 -3.68 -13.39 -6.86
N TRP A 134 -2.57 -13.23 -6.13
CA TRP A 134 -2.20 -11.97 -5.51
C TRP A 134 -1.79 -10.90 -6.53
N PHE A 135 -1.13 -11.31 -7.61
CA PHE A 135 -0.79 -10.42 -8.73
C PHE A 135 -2.01 -9.91 -9.50
N TYR A 136 -3.12 -10.65 -9.52
CA TYR A 136 -4.38 -10.13 -10.04
C TYR A 136 -5.17 -9.34 -8.99
N LEU A 137 -5.09 -9.72 -7.71
CA LEU A 137 -5.81 -9.06 -6.64
C LEU A 137 -5.34 -7.61 -6.44
N MET A 138 -4.03 -7.33 -6.43
CA MET A 138 -3.52 -5.97 -6.19
C MET A 138 -3.99 -4.95 -7.24
N PRO A 139 -3.90 -5.23 -8.57
CA PRO A 139 -4.49 -4.36 -9.60
C PRO A 139 -5.99 -4.17 -9.45
N VAL A 140 -6.74 -5.23 -9.10
CA VAL A 140 -8.19 -5.14 -8.88
C VAL A 140 -8.51 -4.24 -7.69
N LEU A 141 -7.78 -4.35 -6.57
CA LEU A 141 -7.95 -3.46 -5.42
C LEU A 141 -7.64 -2.01 -5.77
N LEU A 142 -6.60 -1.76 -6.58
CA LEU A 142 -6.30 -0.42 -7.09
C LEU A 142 -7.40 0.12 -8.00
N LEU A 143 -7.94 -0.71 -8.89
CA LEU A 143 -9.05 -0.33 -9.76
C LEU A 143 -10.29 0.05 -8.93
N VAL A 144 -10.67 -0.78 -7.97
CA VAL A 144 -11.78 -0.52 -7.04
C VAL A 144 -11.53 0.76 -6.26
N TRP A 145 -10.29 0.99 -5.81
CA TRP A 145 -9.90 2.20 -5.10
C TRP A 145 -10.05 3.46 -5.97
N VAL A 146 -9.62 3.41 -7.24
CA VAL A 146 -9.80 4.52 -8.21
C VAL A 146 -11.29 4.77 -8.46
N VAL A 147 -12.08 3.74 -8.73
CA VAL A 147 -13.54 3.87 -8.91
C VAL A 147 -14.19 4.48 -7.66
N GLY A 148 -13.75 4.06 -6.47
CA GLY A 148 -14.18 4.64 -5.21
C GLY A 148 -14.00 6.16 -5.14
N LEU A 149 -12.89 6.69 -5.67
CA LEU A 149 -12.65 8.14 -5.71
C LEU A 149 -13.71 8.87 -6.54
N PHE A 150 -14.00 8.37 -7.75
CA PHE A 150 -15.00 8.98 -8.63
C PHE A 150 -16.39 8.97 -7.99
N LEU A 151 -16.78 7.87 -7.35
CA LEU A 151 -18.04 7.78 -6.63
C LEU A 151 -18.14 8.79 -5.48
N LEU A 152 -17.05 8.98 -4.74
CA LEU A 152 -16.98 9.98 -3.68
C LEU A 152 -17.15 11.40 -4.21
N PHE A 153 -16.48 11.74 -5.32
CA PHE A 153 -16.64 13.06 -5.91
C PHE A 153 -18.03 13.29 -6.48
N ILE A 154 -18.61 12.32 -7.20
CA ILE A 154 -19.99 12.42 -7.70
C ILE A 154 -20.97 12.64 -6.54
N GLY A 155 -20.83 11.87 -5.46
CA GLY A 155 -21.63 12.04 -4.24
C GLY A 155 -21.47 13.43 -3.64
N LYS A 156 -20.23 13.90 -3.52
CA LYS A 156 -19.92 15.23 -2.99
C LYS A 156 -20.53 16.34 -3.85
N PHE A 157 -20.40 16.30 -5.17
CA PHE A 157 -21.02 17.28 -6.06
C PHE A 157 -22.54 17.33 -5.92
N LYS A 158 -23.20 16.17 -5.88
CA LYS A 158 -24.66 16.10 -5.67
C LYS A 158 -25.09 16.67 -4.32
N SER A 159 -24.28 16.51 -3.27
CA SER A 159 -24.57 17.09 -1.94
C SER A 159 -24.54 18.61 -1.93
N VAL A 160 -23.63 19.22 -2.69
CA VAL A 160 -23.50 20.68 -2.79
C VAL A 160 -24.64 21.28 -3.61
N GLN A 161 -25.11 20.60 -4.67
CA GLN A 161 -26.24 21.05 -5.48
C GLN A 161 -27.60 21.03 -4.76
N ARG A 162 -27.72 20.25 -3.68
CA ARG A 162 -28.97 20.10 -2.91
C ARG A 162 -29.02 21.00 -1.67
N SER A 163 -27.92 21.69 -1.35
CA SER A 163 -27.82 22.65 -0.24
C SER A 163 -28.02 24.07 -0.73
#